data_AF-A0A5D8YW97-F1
#
_entry.id   AF-A0A5D8YW97-F1
#
_cell.length_a   1.000
_cell.length_b   1.000
_cell.length_c   1.000
_cell.angle_alpha   90.00
_cell.angle_beta   90.00
_cell.angle_gamma   90.00
#
_symmetry.space_group_name_H-M   'P 1'
#
loop_
_entity.id
_entity.type
_entity.pdbx_description
1 polymer ?
#
loop_
_entity_poly.entity_id
_entity_poly.type
_entity_poly.pdbx_seq_one_letter_code
_entity_poly.pdbx_strand_id
1 'polypeptide(L)' 'MTATDNIRNSIIDKLLTISNKDYLTALYQLVDKSAVGNDMVKLSEEQILMLNMSDEDIKNNRIISQDELDQKDLEWLKSL' A
#
# COMPACT_ATOMS: atom_id res chain seq x y z
N MET A 1 -2.80 -15.71 1.21
CA MET A 1 -3.02 -14.93 -0.03
C MET A 1 -3.78 -15.80 -1.02
N THR A 2 -4.89 -15.30 -1.55
CA THR A 2 -5.68 -15.99 -2.58
C THR A 2 -5.13 -15.72 -3.99
N ALA A 3 -5.56 -16.50 -4.99
CA ALA A 3 -5.21 -16.22 -6.38
C ALA A 3 -5.63 -14.80 -6.82
N THR A 4 -6.76 -14.32 -6.28
CA THR A 4 -7.26 -12.96 -6.50
C THR A 4 -6.33 -11.91 -5.91
N ASP A 5 -5.78 -12.12 -4.72
CA ASP A 5 -4.84 -11.19 -4.09
C ASP A 5 -3.53 -11.07 -4.89
N ASN A 6 -3.05 -12.19 -5.45
CA ASN A 6 -1.86 -12.18 -6.32
C ASN A 6 -2.08 -11.36 -7.60
N ILE A 7 -3.28 -11.44 -8.18
CA ILE A 7 -3.65 -10.65 -9.36
C ILE A 7 -3.71 -9.16 -9.01
N ARG A 8 -4.32 -8.79 -7.87
CA ARG A 8 -4.36 -7.40 -7.40
C ARG A 8 -2.97 -6.82 -7.20
N ASN A 9 -2.08 -7.54 -6.50
CA ASN A 9 -0.70 -7.09 -6.27
C ASN A 9 0.07 -6.92 -7.59
N SER A 10 -0.07 -7.88 -8.51
CA SER A 10 0.58 -7.78 -9.83
C SER A 10 0.08 -6.60 -10.66
N ILE A 11 -1.19 -6.19 -10.50
CA ILE A 11 -1.75 -4.99 -11.13
C ILE A 11 -1.15 -3.73 -10.49
N ILE A 12 -1.08 -3.67 -9.16
CA ILE A 12 -0.47 -2.55 -8.42
C ILE A 12 0.97 -2.33 -8.89
N ASP A 13 1.78 -3.39 -8.94
CA ASP A 13 3.17 -3.31 -9.39
C ASP A 13 3.28 -2.74 -10.81
N LYS A 14 2.40 -3.17 -11.72
CA LYS A 14 2.36 -2.62 -13.09
C LYS A 14 1.96 -1.14 -13.10
N LEU A 15 0.97 -0.75 -12.31
CA LEU A 15 0.52 0.64 -12.21
C LEU A 15 1.65 1.57 -11.73
N LEU A 16 2.44 1.12 -10.76
CA LEU A 16 3.58 1.89 -10.23
C LEU A 16 4.69 2.14 -11.26
N THR A 17 4.78 1.33 -12.32
CA THR A 17 5.79 1.51 -13.39
C THR A 17 5.33 2.43 -14.52
N ILE A 18 4.06 2.84 -14.56
CA ILE A 18 3.53 3.68 -15.64
C ILE A 18 3.90 5.14 -15.37
N SER A 19 4.71 5.74 -16.24
CA SER A 19 5.02 7.17 -16.20
C SER A 19 4.11 8.03 -17.11
N ASN A 20 3.39 7.40 -18.04
CA ASN A 20 2.52 8.13 -18.97
C ASN A 20 1.17 8.48 -18.32
N LYS A 21 0.93 9.79 -18.15
CA LYS A 21 -0.28 10.32 -17.50
C LYS A 21 -1.56 10.00 -18.25
N ASP A 22 -1.56 10.09 -19.58
CA ASP A 22 -2.78 9.88 -20.37
C ASP A 22 -3.21 8.42 -20.32
N TYR A 23 -2.23 7.50 -20.34
CA TYR A 23 -2.47 6.07 -20.17
C TYR A 23 -3.03 5.76 -18.77
N LEU A 24 -2.44 6.33 -17.72
CA LEU A 24 -2.94 6.17 -16.35
C LEU A 24 -4.36 6.74 -16.19
N THR A 25 -4.65 7.86 -16.85
CA THR A 25 -5.99 8.48 -16.85
C THR A 25 -7.03 7.60 -17.52
N ALA A 26 -6.69 6.99 -18.67
CA ALA A 26 -7.58 6.05 -19.35
C ALA A 26 -7.86 4.79 -18.51
N LEU A 27 -6.83 4.26 -17.83
CA LEU A 27 -6.99 3.14 -16.90
C LEU A 27 -7.88 3.49 -15.71
N TYR A 28 -7.68 4.68 -15.11
CA TYR A 28 -8.53 5.17 -14.04
C TYR A 28 -10.00 5.24 -14.48
N GLN A 29 -10.28 5.86 -15.63
CA GLN A 29 -11.64 5.94 -16.18
C GLN A 29 -12.26 4.57 -16.48
N LEU A 30 -11.45 3.61 -16.94
CA LEU A 30 -11.91 2.25 -17.19
C LEU A 30 -12.34 1.56 -15.90
N VAL A 31 -11.54 1.67 -14.84
CA VAL A 31 -11.82 1.06 -13.53
C VAL A 31 -13.00 1.76 -12.86
N ASP A 32 -13.04 3.09 -12.87
CA ASP A 32 -14.11 3.90 -12.27
C ASP A 32 -15.48 3.64 -12.91
N LYS A 33 -15.52 3.44 -14.24
CA LYS A 33 -16.75 3.12 -14.97
C LYS A 33 -17.08 1.63 -14.97
N SER A 34 -16.16 0.77 -14.55
CA SER A 34 -16.47 -0.64 -14.36
C SER A 34 -17.42 -0.73 -13.17
N ALA A 35 -18.65 -1.18 -13.41
CA ALA A 35 -19.71 -1.31 -12.40
C ALA A 35 -19.42 -2.45 -11.39
N VAL A 36 -18.16 -2.55 -10.95
CA VAL A 36 -17.73 -3.38 -9.83
C VAL A 36 -18.28 -2.68 -8.60
N GLY A 37 -19.14 -3.38 -7.87
CA GLY A 37 -19.90 -2.83 -6.74
C GLY A 37 -19.05 -1.92 -5.87
N ASN A 38 -19.66 -0.81 -5.45
CA ASN A 38 -19.10 0.24 -4.60
C ASN A 38 -18.82 -0.25 -3.16
N ASP A 39 -18.44 -1.51 -3.02
CA ASP A 39 -17.98 -2.12 -1.79
C ASP A 39 -16.59 -1.57 -1.54
N MET A 40 -16.54 -0.41 -0.89
CA MET A 40 -15.34 0.08 -0.22
C MET A 40 -14.68 -1.11 0.49
N VAL A 41 -13.40 -1.33 0.23
CA VAL A 41 -12.61 -2.36 0.90
C VAL A 41 -12.81 -2.18 2.40
N LYS A 42 -13.53 -3.12 3.03
CA LYS A 42 -13.71 -3.13 4.47
C LYS A 42 -12.43 -3.64 5.09
N LEU A 43 -11.78 -2.78 5.86
CA LEU A 43 -10.65 -3.19 6.69
C LEU A 43 -11.14 -4.17 7.76
N SER A 44 -10.31 -5.16 8.08
CA SER A 44 -10.56 -6.02 9.23
C SER A 44 -10.36 -5.25 10.54
N GLU A 45 -10.86 -5.79 11.65
CA GLU A 45 -10.69 -5.16 12.97
C GLU A 45 -9.19 -5.01 13.32
N GLU A 46 -8.36 -5.98 12.95
CA GLU A 46 -6.91 -5.96 13.17
C GLU A 46 -6.22 -4.88 12.32
N GLN A 47 -6.67 -4.66 11.09
CA GLN A 47 -6.15 -3.61 10.22
C GLN A 47 -6.52 -2.22 10.75
N ILE A 48 -7.77 -2.05 11.23
CA ILE A 48 -8.21 -0.82 11.88
C ILE A 48 -7.39 -0.57 13.16
N LEU A 49 -7.15 -1.61 13.96
CA LEU A 49 -6.32 -1.52 15.16
C LEU A 49 -4.90 -1.06 14.82
N MET A 50 -4.28 -1.62 13.78
CA MET A 50 -2.94 -1.19 13.34
C MET A 50 -2.89 0.28 12.94
N LEU A 51 -3.91 0.77 12.23
CA LEU A 51 -4.00 2.19 11.87
C LEU A 51 -4.14 3.08 13.12
N ASN A 52 -4.96 2.68 14.08
CA ASN A 52 -5.10 3.42 15.34
C ASN A 52 -3.80 3.45 16.15
N MET A 53 -3.03 2.36 16.16
CA MET A 53 -1.71 2.32 16.78
C MET A 53 -0.74 3.27 16.06
N SER A 54 -0.77 3.30 14.72
CA SER A 54 0.05 4.23 13.93
C SER A 54 -0.30 5.70 14.23
N ASP A 55 -1.58 6.04 14.35
CA ASP A 55 -2.02 7.38 14.76
C ASP A 55 -1.51 7.76 16.16
N GLU A 56 -1.46 6.79 17.08
CA GLU A 56 -0.90 7.00 18.41
C GLU A 56 0.62 7.24 18.37
N ASP A 57 1.33 6.48 17.54
CA ASP A 57 2.78 6.64 17.35
C ASP A 57 3.12 8.01 16.75
N ILE A 58 2.34 8.47 15.77
CA ILE A 58 2.49 9.81 15.18
C ILE A 58 2.25 10.89 16.24
N LYS A 59 1.18 10.79 17.04
CA LYS A 59 0.86 11.77 18.10
C LYS A 59 1.95 11.85 19.17
N ASN A 60 2.57 10.72 19.49
CA ASN A 60 3.63 10.65 20.51
C ASN A 60 5.04 10.82 19.92
N ASN A 61 5.16 11.20 18.65
CA ASN A 61 6.43 11.35 17.94
C ASN A 61 7.32 10.08 18.02
N ARG A 62 6.70 8.89 18.04
CA ARG A 62 7.34 7.57 17.95
C ARG A 62 7.51 7.17 16.48
N ILE A 63 8.10 8.07 15.71
CA ILE A 63 8.38 7.89 14.28
C ILE A 63 9.89 7.87 14.06
N ILE A 64 10.33 7.23 12.98
CA ILE A 64 11.72 7.26 12.51
C ILE A 64 11.74 7.80 11.09
N SER A 65 12.84 8.43 10.71
CA SER A 65 13.05 8.85 9.32
C SER A 65 13.28 7.65 8.41
N GLN A 66 13.03 7.84 7.11
CA GLN A 66 13.31 6.80 6.11
C GLN A 66 14.80 6.41 6.11
N ASP A 67 15.70 7.37 6.21
CA ASP A 67 17.16 7.12 6.24
C ASP A 67 17.57 6.25 7.44
N GLU A 68 16.95 6.45 8.60
CA GLU A 68 17.19 5.63 9.80
C GLU A 68 16.62 4.21 9.66
N LEU A 69 15.47 4.06 9.01
CA LEU A 69 14.90 2.74 8.68
C LEU A 69 15.84 1.99 7.75
N ASP A 70 16.29 2.63 6.67
CA ASP A 70 17.17 2.04 5.67
C ASP A 70 18.49 1.56 6.30
N GLN A 71 19.06 2.32 7.25
CA GLN A 71 20.24 1.90 7.99
C GLN A 71 19.98 0.64 8.84
N LYS A 72 18.87 0.60 9.56
CA LYS A 72 18.49 -0.56 10.39
C LYS A 72 18.26 -1.81 9.54
N ASP A 73 17.62 -1.65 8.38
CA ASP A 73 17.39 -2.74 7.44
C ASP A 73 18.72 -3.28 6.90
N LEU A 74 19.68 -2.41 6.56
CA LEU A 74 21.02 -2.82 6.15
C LEU A 74 21.80 -3.54 7.26
N GLU A 75 21.63 -3.13 8.52
CA GLU A 75 22.22 -3.82 9.67
C GLU A 75 21.58 -5.20 9.88
N TRP A 76 20.25 -5.29 9.80
CA TRP A 76 19.52 -6.55 9.89
C TRP A 76 19.93 -7.54 8.79
N LEU A 77 20.07 -7.07 7.55
CA LEU A 77 20.53 -7.90 6.41
C LEU A 77 21.95 -8.48 6.61
N LYS A 78 22.82 -7.82 7.38
CA LYS A 78 24.15 -8.34 7.72
C LYS A 78 24.12 -9.43 8.79
N SER A 79 23.02 -9.54 9.54
CA SER A 79 22.83 -10.54 10.59
C SER A 79 22.20 -11.84 10.11
N LEU A 80 21.83 -11.90 8.82
CA LEU A 80 21.39 -13.08 8.07
C LEU A 80 22.60 -13.80 7.43
#